data_AF-A0A7C9GN98-F1
#
_entry.id   AF-A0A7C9GN98-F1
#
_cell.length_a   1.000
_cell.length_b   1.000
_cell.length_c   1.000
_cell.angle_alpha   90.00
_cell.angle_beta   90.00
_cell.angle_gamma   90.00
#
_symmetry.space_group_name_H-M   'P 1'
#
loop_
_entity.id
_entity.type
_entity.pdbx_description
1 polymer ?
#
loop_
_entity_poly.entity_id
_entity_poly.type
_entity_poly.pdbx_seq_one_letter_code
_entity_poly.pdbx_strand_id
1 'polypeptide(L)'
;MSKSLRLSEKWFNRGLWVIAFVFAGFLIGLGNVIVGDLPQVDGRIEREQFVDRAAVAPLRLERDAAIARAEAAQPPLDQAELQLQAASQAYLSGRETFQNWVATRTATERPGQDTELVARTARLDALKAAEDKARKDAEAQRQIMLDARQAQSRAEARLVPYTDAAQKRYEAALQASELRVFGYRLALTLPLLVIAGWLFARRRQSKYWPFVWGFILFALVAFFVELVPYLPSYGGYVRFGVGIIVTVLVGRYAIIALNDYLAQQRLQEAQPNQARRDTLSYDAALARLDKGVCPGCERPVDLKDPAIDFCPHCGIGLYDHCHACNTRKNAFSPYCHACGTPAKAA
;
A
#
# COMPACT_ATOMS: atom_id res chain seq x y z
N MET A 1 40.88 4.09 5.87
CA MET A 1 41.82 5.19 5.52
C MET A 1 41.19 6.52 5.89
N SER A 2 41.47 7.04 7.09
CA SER A 2 41.06 8.38 7.51
C SER A 2 42.20 8.97 8.35
N LYS A 3 43.31 9.25 7.67
CA LYS A 3 44.48 9.91 8.26
C LYS A 3 44.14 11.40 8.39
N SER A 4 44.19 11.91 9.63
CA SER A 4 44.56 13.30 9.95
C SER A 4 44.06 14.41 8.99
N LEU A 5 42.75 14.53 8.77
CA LEU A 5 42.19 15.67 8.03
C LEU A 5 41.92 16.80 9.02
N ARG A 6 42.53 17.97 8.77
CA ARG A 6 42.31 19.23 9.48
C ARG A 6 40.80 19.48 9.61
N LEU A 7 40.34 20.04 10.73
CA LEU A 7 38.91 20.30 11.02
C LEU A 7 38.15 20.90 9.81
N SER A 8 38.79 21.83 9.10
CA SER A 8 38.27 22.46 7.87
C SER A 8 37.91 21.46 6.76
N GLU A 9 38.73 20.42 6.53
CA GLU A 9 38.52 19.46 5.43
C GLU A 9 37.40 18.47 5.73
N LYS A 10 37.19 18.11 7.00
CA LYS A 10 36.01 17.33 7.42
C LYS A 10 34.71 18.11 7.22
N TRP A 11 34.72 19.40 7.54
CA TRP A 11 33.58 20.29 7.32
C TRP A 11 33.33 20.52 5.83
N PHE A 12 34.39 20.67 5.02
CA PHE A 12 34.27 20.82 3.58
C PHE A 12 33.66 19.57 2.92
N ASN A 13 34.12 18.38 3.29
CA ASN A 13 33.53 17.12 2.80
C ASN A 13 32.07 16.93 3.23
N ARG A 14 31.70 17.36 4.44
CA ARG A 14 30.28 17.39 4.87
C ARG A 14 29.45 18.37 4.06
N GLY A 15 29.97 19.57 3.82
CA GLY A 15 29.32 20.57 2.97
C GLY A 15 29.10 20.07 1.54
N LEU A 16 30.07 19.37 0.96
CA LEU A 16 29.94 18.76 -0.36
C LEU A 16 28.86 17.66 -0.39
N TRP A 17 28.71 16.86 0.66
CA TRP A 17 27.58 15.91 0.78
C TRP A 17 26.23 16.61 0.84
N VAL A 18 26.11 17.71 1.59
CA VAL A 18 24.88 18.52 1.62
C VAL A 18 24.53 19.02 0.22
N ILE A 19 25.52 19.54 -0.52
CA ILE A 19 25.31 19.96 -1.92
C ILE A 19 24.85 18.80 -2.79
N ALA A 20 25.42 17.61 -2.63
CA ALA A 20 24.99 16.41 -3.36
C ALA A 20 23.52 16.05 -3.09
N PHE A 21 23.09 16.11 -1.82
CA PHE A 21 21.69 15.83 -1.45
C PHE A 21 20.73 16.90 -1.96
N VAL A 22 21.10 18.18 -1.88
CA VAL A 22 20.29 19.28 -2.41
C VAL A 22 20.16 19.15 -3.93
N PHE A 23 21.25 18.88 -4.64
CA PHE A 23 21.24 18.63 -6.08
C PHE A 23 20.35 17.44 -6.45
N ALA A 24 20.46 16.33 -5.73
CA ALA A 24 19.57 15.18 -5.90
C ALA A 24 18.09 15.56 -5.67
N GLY A 25 17.80 16.34 -4.62
CA GLY A 25 16.46 16.82 -4.31
C GLY A 25 15.84 17.66 -5.43
N PHE A 26 16.61 18.57 -6.03
CA PHE A 26 16.16 19.34 -7.20
C PHE A 26 15.89 18.44 -8.41
N LEU A 27 16.73 17.44 -8.68
CA LEU A 27 16.50 16.49 -9.77
C LEU A 27 15.26 15.62 -9.52
N ILE A 28 15.03 15.18 -8.28
CA ILE A 28 13.82 14.45 -7.88
C ILE A 28 12.57 15.33 -8.09
N GLY A 29 12.62 16.59 -7.65
CA GLY A 29 11.52 17.54 -7.83
C GLY A 29 11.21 17.79 -9.31
N LEU A 30 12.24 17.96 -10.13
CA LEU A 30 12.11 18.12 -11.58
C LEU A 30 11.53 16.86 -12.25
N GLY A 31 12.00 15.68 -11.85
CA GLY A 31 11.47 14.39 -12.32
C GLY A 31 9.97 14.27 -12.08
N ASN A 32 9.53 14.55 -10.85
CA ASN A 32 8.11 14.52 -10.48
C ASN A 32 7.23 15.46 -11.31
N VAL A 33 7.71 16.66 -11.65
CA VAL A 33 6.97 17.61 -12.49
C VAL A 33 6.88 17.09 -13.91
N ILE A 34 8.00 16.65 -14.50
CA ILE A 34 8.04 16.13 -15.87
C ILE A 34 7.14 14.89 -16.00
N VAL A 35 7.18 13.98 -15.02
CA VAL A 35 6.38 12.74 -15.02
C VAL A 35 4.92 12.97 -14.63
N GLY A 36 4.63 13.98 -13.81
CA GLY A 36 3.28 14.44 -13.52
C GLY A 36 2.61 15.09 -14.74
N ASP A 37 3.39 15.77 -15.58
CA ASP A 37 2.95 16.42 -16.81
C ASP A 37 2.99 15.48 -18.04
N LEU A 38 3.42 14.22 -17.89
CA LEU A 38 3.25 13.25 -18.96
C LEU A 38 1.75 13.19 -19.29
N PRO A 39 1.37 13.38 -20.57
CA PRO A 39 -0.02 13.48 -20.94
C PRO A 39 -0.77 12.28 -20.35
N GLN A 40 -1.92 12.51 -19.73
CA GLN A 40 -2.86 11.45 -19.41
C GLN A 40 -3.33 10.89 -20.75
N VAL A 41 -2.51 10.02 -21.36
CA VAL A 41 -2.51 9.70 -22.80
C VAL A 41 -3.86 9.16 -23.28
N ASP A 42 -4.73 8.75 -22.37
CA ASP A 42 -5.99 8.11 -22.70
C ASP A 42 -7.26 8.88 -22.29
N GLY A 43 -7.15 10.08 -21.71
CA GLY A 43 -8.33 10.78 -21.18
C GLY A 43 -9.10 9.92 -20.16
N ARG A 44 -10.35 10.28 -19.85
CA ARG A 44 -11.21 9.42 -19.03
C ARG A 44 -11.73 8.26 -19.88
N ILE A 45 -11.17 7.07 -19.67
CA ILE A 45 -11.71 5.82 -20.21
C ILE A 45 -13.03 5.55 -19.49
N GLU A 46 -14.14 5.64 -20.22
CA GLU A 46 -15.49 5.41 -19.68
C GLU A 46 -16.03 4.06 -20.19
N ARG A 47 -16.77 3.34 -19.35
CA ARG A 47 -17.31 2.02 -19.69
C ARG A 47 -18.27 2.10 -20.88
N GLU A 48 -19.00 3.20 -21.00
CA GLU A 48 -19.98 3.52 -22.03
C GLU A 48 -19.37 3.64 -23.44
N GLN A 49 -18.04 3.79 -23.54
CA GLN A 49 -17.31 3.81 -24.81
C GLN A 49 -17.14 2.39 -25.39
N PHE A 50 -17.21 1.35 -24.56
CA PHE A 50 -17.01 -0.05 -24.97
C PHE A 50 -18.31 -0.80 -25.23
N VAL A 51 -19.45 -0.19 -24.92
CA VAL A 51 -20.78 -0.72 -25.21
C VAL A 51 -21.15 -0.38 -26.66
N ASP A 52 -21.48 -1.39 -27.45
CA ASP A 52 -22.07 -1.18 -28.77
C ASP A 52 -23.47 -0.57 -28.63
N ARG A 53 -23.54 0.77 -28.71
CA ARG A 53 -24.77 1.52 -28.50
C ARG A 53 -25.84 1.16 -29.53
N ALA A 54 -25.45 0.83 -30.77
CA ALA A 54 -26.37 0.48 -31.83
C ALA A 54 -27.01 -0.90 -31.59
N ALA A 55 -26.21 -1.88 -31.15
CA ALA A 55 -26.71 -3.22 -30.82
C ALA A 55 -27.54 -3.24 -29.52
N VAL A 56 -27.19 -2.40 -28.53
CA VAL A 56 -27.83 -2.41 -27.21
C VAL A 56 -29.08 -1.53 -27.13
N ALA A 57 -29.21 -0.49 -27.96
CA ALA A 57 -30.39 0.38 -27.99
C ALA A 57 -31.74 -0.37 -28.13
N PRO A 58 -31.94 -1.27 -29.12
CA PRO A 58 -33.20 -2.01 -29.23
C PRO A 58 -33.45 -2.96 -28.06
N LEU A 59 -32.41 -3.55 -27.49
CA LEU A 59 -32.51 -4.43 -26.32
C LEU A 59 -32.90 -3.67 -25.05
N ARG A 60 -32.41 -2.42 -24.88
CA ARG A 60 -32.83 -1.54 -23.79
C ARG A 60 -34.30 -1.15 -23.91
N LEU A 61 -34.76 -0.83 -25.12
CA LEU A 61 -36.17 -0.57 -25.39
C LEU A 61 -37.05 -1.79 -25.09
N GLU A 62 -36.60 -2.99 -25.46
CA GLU A 62 -37.30 -4.25 -25.14
C GLU A 62 -37.39 -4.48 -23.62
N ARG A 63 -36.29 -4.26 -22.89
CA ARG A 63 -36.26 -4.32 -21.42
C ARG A 63 -37.22 -3.31 -20.80
N ASP A 64 -37.16 -2.06 -21.22
CA ASP A 64 -37.98 -0.98 -20.66
C ASP A 64 -39.48 -1.24 -20.92
N ALA A 65 -39.82 -1.77 -22.10
CA ALA A 65 -41.17 -2.22 -22.39
C ALA A 65 -41.61 -3.43 -21.53
N ALA A 66 -40.70 -4.37 -21.24
CA ALA A 66 -40.99 -5.51 -20.38
C ALA A 66 -41.18 -5.11 -18.91
N ILE A 67 -40.37 -4.17 -18.41
CA ILE A 67 -40.53 -3.56 -17.08
C ILE A 67 -41.89 -2.86 -16.98
N ALA A 68 -42.22 -2.00 -17.95
CA ALA A 68 -43.50 -1.30 -17.97
C ALA A 68 -44.71 -2.25 -18.00
N ARG A 69 -44.60 -3.40 -18.70
CA ARG A 69 -45.64 -4.45 -18.68
C ARG A 69 -45.78 -5.12 -17.32
N ALA A 70 -44.68 -5.42 -16.64
CA ALA A 70 -44.71 -5.99 -15.30
C ALA A 70 -45.31 -5.01 -14.28
N GLU A 71 -44.94 -3.74 -14.37
CA GLU A 71 -45.52 -2.66 -13.55
C GLU A 71 -47.03 -2.48 -13.82
N ALA A 72 -47.46 -2.53 -15.09
CA ALA A 72 -48.87 -2.42 -15.46
C ALA A 72 -49.72 -3.65 -15.09
N ALA A 73 -49.12 -4.83 -14.97
CA ALA A 73 -49.80 -6.07 -14.58
C ALA A 73 -50.05 -6.18 -13.07
N GLN A 74 -49.34 -5.39 -12.25
CA GLN A 74 -49.44 -5.45 -10.79
C GLN A 74 -50.81 -4.95 -10.25
N PRO A 75 -51.33 -3.77 -10.63
CA PRO A 75 -52.60 -3.28 -10.08
C PRO A 75 -53.83 -4.16 -10.38
N PRO A 76 -54.01 -4.73 -11.60
CA PRO A 76 -55.09 -5.67 -11.88
C PRO A 76 -55.02 -6.94 -11.04
N LEU A 77 -53.80 -7.44 -10.78
CA LEU A 77 -53.58 -8.58 -9.89
C LEU A 77 -53.99 -8.24 -8.45
N ASP A 78 -53.49 -7.12 -7.91
CA ASP A 78 -53.81 -6.68 -6.55
C ASP A 78 -55.33 -6.52 -6.36
N GLN A 79 -56.02 -5.96 -7.36
CA GLN A 79 -57.47 -5.80 -7.36
C GLN A 79 -58.21 -7.16 -7.39
N ALA A 80 -57.75 -8.11 -8.22
CA ALA A 80 -58.35 -9.43 -8.32
C ALA A 80 -58.14 -10.25 -7.03
N GLU A 81 -56.97 -10.12 -6.39
CA GLU A 81 -56.69 -10.74 -5.09
C GLU A 81 -57.57 -10.17 -3.98
N LEU A 82 -57.81 -8.85 -3.96
CA LEU A 82 -58.73 -8.23 -3.03
C LEU A 82 -60.18 -8.72 -3.23
N GLN A 83 -60.63 -8.86 -4.48
CA GLN A 83 -61.95 -9.40 -4.80
C GLN A 83 -62.10 -10.86 -4.37
N LEU A 84 -61.08 -11.68 -4.59
CA LEU A 84 -61.04 -13.07 -4.10
C LEU A 84 -61.11 -13.12 -2.56
N GLN A 85 -60.37 -12.25 -1.87
CA GLN A 85 -60.43 -12.16 -0.42
C GLN A 85 -61.84 -11.78 0.08
N ALA A 86 -62.49 -10.80 -0.54
CA ALA A 86 -63.85 -10.41 -0.20
C ALA A 86 -64.87 -11.54 -0.48
N ALA A 87 -64.77 -12.19 -1.63
CA ALA A 87 -65.68 -13.28 -2.01
C ALA A 87 -65.52 -14.52 -1.12
N SER A 88 -64.28 -14.88 -0.77
CA SER A 88 -63.99 -15.98 0.15
C SER A 88 -64.52 -15.69 1.56
N GLN A 89 -64.34 -14.46 2.07
CA GLN A 89 -64.91 -14.05 3.36
C GLN A 89 -66.44 -14.10 3.35
N ALA A 90 -67.08 -13.62 2.28
CA ALA A 90 -68.53 -13.68 2.13
C ALA A 90 -69.06 -15.12 2.11
N TYR A 91 -68.36 -16.03 1.40
CA TYR A 91 -68.70 -17.45 1.39
C TYR A 91 -68.51 -18.09 2.77
N LEU A 92 -67.40 -17.83 3.46
CA LEU A 92 -67.14 -18.35 4.80
C LEU A 92 -68.20 -17.89 5.82
N SER A 93 -68.52 -16.60 5.83
CA SER A 93 -69.56 -16.02 6.69
C SER A 93 -70.95 -16.57 6.35
N GLY A 94 -71.26 -16.72 5.06
CA GLY A 94 -72.51 -17.34 4.59
C GLY A 94 -72.64 -18.79 5.04
N ARG A 95 -71.54 -19.56 4.94
CA ARG A 95 -71.48 -20.96 5.38
C ARG A 95 -71.66 -21.09 6.89
N GLU A 96 -71.00 -20.25 7.68
CA GLU A 96 -71.15 -20.22 9.14
C GLU A 96 -72.59 -19.89 9.55
N THR A 97 -73.18 -18.85 8.94
CA THR A 97 -74.57 -18.46 9.18
C THR A 97 -75.54 -19.59 8.82
N PHE A 98 -75.29 -20.29 7.71
CA PHE A 98 -76.07 -21.45 7.30
C PHE A 98 -75.94 -22.61 8.30
N GLN A 99 -74.74 -22.92 8.75
CA GLN A 99 -74.47 -23.96 9.75
C GLN A 99 -75.16 -23.67 11.09
N ASN A 100 -75.07 -22.42 11.58
CA ASN A 100 -75.74 -21.99 12.81
C ASN A 100 -77.27 -22.11 12.70
N TRP A 101 -77.84 -21.76 11.54
CA TRP A 101 -79.26 -21.92 11.25
C TRP A 101 -79.69 -23.39 11.23
N VAL A 102 -78.92 -24.26 10.57
CA VAL A 102 -79.18 -25.72 10.56
C VAL A 102 -79.12 -26.27 11.99
N ALA A 103 -78.10 -25.92 12.77
CA ALA A 103 -77.92 -26.41 14.15
C ALA A 103 -79.07 -25.99 15.07
N THR A 104 -79.53 -24.73 14.98
CA THR A 104 -80.68 -24.24 15.77
C THR A 104 -81.99 -24.94 15.36
N ARG A 105 -82.15 -25.25 14.08
CA ARG A 105 -83.31 -25.99 13.57
C ARG A 105 -83.31 -27.45 14.04
N THR A 106 -82.16 -28.14 13.97
CA THR A 106 -82.01 -29.51 14.48
C THR A 106 -82.32 -29.59 15.97
N ALA A 107 -81.97 -28.56 16.76
CA ALA A 107 -82.27 -28.49 18.19
C ALA A 107 -83.74 -28.19 18.53
N THR A 108 -84.57 -27.73 17.57
CA THR A 108 -85.97 -27.29 17.81
C THR A 108 -87.04 -28.16 17.13
N GLU A 109 -86.65 -29.22 16.41
CA GLU A 109 -87.53 -30.27 15.84
C GLU A 109 -88.77 -29.77 15.05
N ARG A 110 -88.67 -28.65 14.33
CA ARG A 110 -89.79 -28.09 13.54
C ARG A 110 -89.87 -28.72 12.12
N PRO A 111 -90.90 -29.53 11.77
CA PRO A 111 -90.89 -30.35 10.55
C PRO A 111 -91.42 -29.66 9.26
N GLY A 112 -91.64 -28.34 9.23
CA GLY A 112 -92.61 -27.76 8.29
C GLY A 112 -92.13 -26.92 7.08
N GLN A 113 -90.84 -26.74 6.80
CA GLN A 113 -90.42 -25.77 5.74
C GLN A 113 -89.19 -26.22 4.93
N ASP A 114 -89.44 -26.88 3.80
CA ASP A 114 -88.42 -27.26 2.80
C ASP A 114 -88.05 -26.09 1.87
N THR A 115 -88.96 -25.15 1.67
CA THR A 115 -88.77 -23.99 0.78
C THR A 115 -87.69 -23.02 1.29
N GLU A 116 -87.59 -22.80 2.60
CA GLU A 116 -86.54 -21.95 3.19
C GLU A 116 -85.15 -22.60 3.11
N LEU A 117 -85.07 -23.93 3.27
CA LEU A 117 -83.81 -24.67 3.12
C LEU A 117 -83.29 -24.53 1.69
N VAL A 118 -84.15 -24.77 0.69
CA VAL A 118 -83.82 -24.61 -0.72
C VAL A 118 -83.35 -23.18 -1.03
N ALA A 119 -84.04 -22.17 -0.50
CA ALA A 119 -83.65 -20.77 -0.70
C ALA A 119 -82.29 -20.42 -0.09
N ARG A 120 -81.99 -20.92 1.11
CA ARG A 120 -80.70 -20.67 1.79
C ARG A 120 -79.54 -21.44 1.16
N THR A 121 -79.77 -22.68 0.73
CA THR A 121 -78.80 -23.46 -0.03
C THR A 121 -78.49 -22.77 -1.37
N ALA A 122 -79.51 -22.33 -2.11
CA ALA A 122 -79.31 -21.59 -3.35
C ALA A 122 -78.50 -20.29 -3.14
N ARG A 123 -78.69 -19.59 -2.01
CA ARG A 123 -77.88 -18.42 -1.65
C ARG A 123 -76.43 -18.78 -1.36
N LEU A 124 -76.18 -19.90 -0.67
CA LEU A 124 -74.83 -20.38 -0.41
C LEU A 124 -74.13 -20.81 -1.69
N ASP A 125 -74.84 -21.48 -2.60
CA ASP A 125 -74.33 -21.87 -3.92
C ASP A 125 -73.98 -20.64 -4.77
N ALA A 126 -74.79 -19.57 -4.70
CA ALA A 126 -74.48 -18.30 -5.37
C ALA A 126 -73.22 -17.64 -4.82
N LEU A 127 -73.00 -17.67 -3.49
CA LEU A 127 -71.76 -17.19 -2.87
C LEU A 127 -70.55 -18.04 -3.28
N LYS A 128 -70.72 -19.37 -3.36
CA LYS A 128 -69.66 -20.28 -3.81
C LYS A 128 -69.29 -20.04 -5.28
N ALA A 129 -70.28 -19.86 -6.14
CA ALA A 129 -70.05 -19.52 -7.55
C ALA A 129 -69.34 -18.17 -7.71
N ALA A 130 -69.63 -17.18 -6.87
CA ALA A 130 -68.93 -15.90 -6.86
C ALA A 130 -67.46 -16.03 -6.41
N GLU A 131 -67.18 -16.83 -5.39
CA GLU A 131 -65.80 -17.16 -4.97
C GLU A 131 -65.02 -17.86 -6.08
N ASP A 132 -65.60 -18.87 -6.72
CA ASP A 132 -64.93 -19.62 -7.80
C ASP A 132 -64.67 -18.74 -9.02
N LYS A 133 -65.56 -17.78 -9.32
CA LYS A 133 -65.34 -16.77 -10.36
C LYS A 133 -64.17 -15.85 -9.99
N ALA A 134 -64.19 -15.25 -8.80
CA ALA A 134 -63.11 -14.37 -8.33
C ALA A 134 -61.76 -15.11 -8.29
N ARG A 135 -61.77 -16.40 -7.96
CA ARG A 135 -60.58 -17.26 -7.98
C ARG A 135 -60.02 -17.42 -9.39
N LYS A 136 -60.86 -17.73 -10.38
CA LYS A 136 -60.44 -17.84 -11.79
C LYS A 136 -59.89 -16.52 -12.32
N ASP A 137 -60.53 -15.40 -11.96
CA ASP A 137 -60.09 -14.06 -12.35
C ASP A 137 -58.70 -13.74 -11.74
N ALA A 138 -58.48 -14.03 -10.46
CA ALA A 138 -57.19 -13.86 -9.80
C ALA A 138 -56.10 -14.79 -10.37
N GLU A 139 -56.43 -16.05 -10.67
CA GLU A 139 -55.50 -16.99 -11.31
C GLU A 139 -55.10 -16.52 -12.71
N ALA A 140 -56.02 -15.96 -13.49
CA ALA A 140 -55.72 -15.37 -14.79
C ALA A 140 -54.77 -14.16 -14.68
N GLN A 141 -54.99 -13.27 -13.70
CA GLN A 141 -54.08 -12.13 -13.47
C GLN A 141 -52.70 -12.58 -12.97
N ARG A 142 -52.62 -13.63 -12.14
CA ARG A 142 -51.33 -14.21 -11.72
C ARG A 142 -50.53 -14.74 -12.91
N GLN A 143 -51.19 -15.41 -13.85
CA GLN A 143 -50.54 -15.89 -15.07
C GLN A 143 -49.97 -14.73 -15.90
N ILE A 144 -50.74 -13.64 -16.09
CA ILE A 144 -50.28 -12.43 -16.79
C ILE A 144 -49.05 -11.83 -16.10
N MET A 145 -49.05 -11.74 -14.77
CA MET A 145 -47.90 -11.22 -14.00
C MET A 145 -46.67 -12.12 -14.13
N LEU A 146 -46.85 -13.45 -14.09
CA LEU A 146 -45.77 -14.40 -14.28
C LEU A 146 -45.14 -14.28 -15.67
N ASP A 147 -45.97 -14.19 -16.71
CA ASP A 147 -45.51 -14.04 -18.09
C ASP A 147 -44.78 -12.69 -18.29
N ALA A 148 -45.27 -11.61 -17.66
CA ALA A 148 -44.60 -10.30 -17.66
C ALA A 148 -43.22 -10.36 -16.97
N ARG A 149 -43.11 -10.99 -15.79
CA ARG A 149 -41.83 -11.17 -15.09
C ARG A 149 -40.86 -12.05 -15.87
N GLN A 150 -41.34 -13.12 -16.51
CA GLN A 150 -40.50 -13.96 -17.36
C GLN A 150 -40.00 -13.18 -18.59
N ALA A 151 -40.84 -12.35 -19.20
CA ALA A 151 -40.44 -11.49 -20.31
C ALA A 151 -39.36 -10.48 -19.87
N GLN A 152 -39.51 -9.87 -18.69
CA GLN A 152 -38.51 -8.97 -18.12
C GLN A 152 -37.17 -9.70 -17.90
N SER A 153 -37.18 -10.86 -17.24
CA SER A 153 -35.96 -11.64 -16.98
C SER A 153 -35.26 -12.05 -18.27
N ARG A 154 -36.00 -12.44 -19.32
CA ARG A 154 -35.44 -12.77 -20.64
C ARG A 154 -34.81 -11.53 -21.31
N ALA A 155 -35.45 -10.37 -21.21
CA ALA A 155 -34.92 -9.13 -21.77
C ALA A 155 -33.63 -8.69 -21.05
N GLU A 156 -33.57 -8.81 -19.71
CA GLU A 156 -32.37 -8.55 -18.92
C GLU A 156 -31.23 -9.53 -19.27
N ALA A 157 -31.55 -10.84 -19.38
CA ALA A 157 -30.57 -11.86 -19.74
C ALA A 157 -29.92 -11.62 -21.12
N ARG A 158 -30.67 -11.03 -22.08
CA ARG A 158 -30.13 -10.65 -23.39
C ARG A 158 -29.13 -9.50 -23.33
N LEU A 159 -29.18 -8.65 -22.30
CA LEU A 159 -28.24 -7.53 -22.11
C LEU A 159 -26.92 -7.96 -21.47
N VAL A 160 -26.94 -9.00 -20.63
CA VAL A 160 -25.76 -9.55 -19.92
C VAL A 160 -24.53 -9.77 -20.81
N PRO A 161 -24.61 -10.46 -21.97
CA PRO A 161 -23.42 -10.69 -22.79
C PRO A 161 -22.79 -9.40 -23.32
N TYR A 162 -23.58 -8.36 -23.57
CA TYR A 162 -23.07 -7.06 -24.03
C TYR A 162 -22.40 -6.29 -22.89
N THR A 163 -22.97 -6.34 -21.68
CA THR A 163 -22.36 -5.72 -20.50
C THR A 163 -21.07 -6.42 -20.08
N ASP A 164 -21.02 -7.74 -20.19
CA ASP A 164 -19.83 -8.54 -19.87
C ASP A 164 -18.73 -8.34 -20.92
N ALA A 165 -19.09 -8.32 -22.20
CA ALA A 165 -18.14 -8.02 -23.27
C ALA A 165 -17.58 -6.60 -23.15
N ALA A 166 -18.44 -5.62 -22.84
CA ALA A 166 -18.01 -4.25 -22.59
C ALA A 166 -17.11 -4.15 -21.36
N GLN A 167 -17.41 -4.89 -20.28
CA GLN A 167 -16.59 -4.95 -19.07
C GLN A 167 -15.19 -5.48 -19.36
N LYS A 168 -15.09 -6.60 -20.08
CA LYS A 168 -13.80 -7.19 -20.46
C LYS A 168 -12.96 -6.23 -21.32
N ARG A 169 -13.59 -5.52 -22.26
CA ARG A 169 -12.91 -4.53 -23.10
C ARG A 169 -12.44 -3.32 -22.31
N TYR A 170 -13.26 -2.84 -21.38
CA TYR A 170 -12.92 -1.76 -20.46
C TYR A 170 -11.72 -2.12 -19.58
N GLU A 171 -11.74 -3.31 -18.97
CA GLU A 171 -10.61 -3.81 -18.16
C GLU A 171 -9.33 -3.96 -18.99
N ALA A 172 -9.44 -4.50 -20.20
CA ALA A 172 -8.29 -4.61 -21.11
C ALA A 172 -7.74 -3.24 -21.52
N ALA A 173 -8.61 -2.25 -21.76
CA ALA A 173 -8.21 -0.89 -22.11
C ALA A 173 -7.53 -0.16 -20.93
N LEU A 174 -8.04 -0.35 -19.71
CA LEU A 174 -7.40 0.15 -18.49
C LEU A 174 -6.00 -0.45 -18.33
N GLN A 175 -5.88 -1.78 -18.41
CA GLN A 175 -4.59 -2.46 -18.32
C GLN A 175 -3.61 -1.97 -19.39
N ALA A 176 -4.07 -1.82 -20.63
CA ALA A 176 -3.24 -1.31 -21.73
C ALA A 176 -2.82 0.15 -21.53
N SER A 177 -3.66 0.99 -20.91
CA SER A 177 -3.32 2.36 -20.54
C SER A 177 -2.25 2.37 -19.45
N GLU A 178 -2.45 1.61 -18.37
CA GLU A 178 -1.49 1.46 -17.27
C GLU A 178 -0.12 0.97 -17.79
N LEU A 179 -0.13 -0.03 -18.68
CA LEU A 179 1.08 -0.56 -19.33
C LEU A 179 1.80 0.48 -20.20
N ARG A 180 1.05 1.34 -20.91
CA ARG A 180 1.64 2.43 -21.71
C ARG A 180 2.26 3.51 -20.82
N VAL A 181 1.56 3.95 -19.78
CA VAL A 181 2.09 4.91 -18.81
C VAL A 181 3.33 4.35 -18.13
N PHE A 182 3.29 3.09 -17.72
CA PHE A 182 4.45 2.37 -17.21
C PHE A 182 5.60 2.33 -18.23
N GLY A 183 5.31 2.00 -19.48
CA GLY A 183 6.28 1.95 -20.56
C GLY A 183 7.00 3.29 -20.78
N TYR A 184 6.27 4.41 -20.75
CA TYR A 184 6.87 5.73 -20.85
C TYR A 184 7.77 6.07 -19.65
N ARG A 185 7.33 5.76 -18.42
CA ARG A 185 8.15 5.96 -17.22
C ARG A 185 9.39 5.07 -17.22
N LEU A 186 9.27 3.83 -17.68
CA LEU A 186 10.40 2.91 -17.82
C LEU A 186 11.39 3.43 -18.87
N ALA A 187 10.90 3.90 -20.02
CA ALA A 187 11.71 4.49 -21.08
C ALA A 187 12.48 5.73 -20.61
N LEU A 188 11.92 6.51 -19.67
CA LEU A 188 12.59 7.65 -19.06
C LEU A 188 13.60 7.23 -17.98
N THR A 189 13.23 6.35 -17.05
CA THR A 189 14.04 6.01 -15.87
C THR A 189 15.19 5.05 -16.17
N LEU A 190 15.03 4.14 -17.14
CA LEU A 190 16.06 3.14 -17.45
C LEU A 190 17.35 3.76 -18.02
N PRO A 191 17.31 4.71 -18.98
CA PRO A 191 18.52 5.44 -19.41
C PRO A 191 19.22 6.17 -18.26
N LEU A 192 18.46 6.79 -17.35
CA LEU A 192 19.00 7.46 -16.17
C LEU A 192 19.77 6.48 -15.28
N LEU A 193 19.24 5.27 -15.08
CA LEU A 193 19.87 4.21 -14.28
C LEU A 193 21.14 3.67 -14.94
N VAL A 194 21.14 3.53 -16.27
CA VAL A 194 22.33 3.15 -17.05
C VAL A 194 23.42 4.21 -16.91
N ILE A 195 23.07 5.50 -17.03
CA ILE A 195 24.02 6.62 -16.84
C ILE A 195 24.56 6.63 -15.41
N ALA A 196 23.71 6.36 -14.40
CA ALA A 196 24.12 6.28 -13.01
C ALA A 196 25.10 5.13 -12.76
N GLY A 197 24.83 3.95 -13.33
CA GLY A 197 25.75 2.79 -13.28
C GLY A 197 27.10 3.09 -13.93
N TRP A 198 27.09 3.73 -15.10
CA TRP A 198 28.31 4.15 -15.79
C TRP A 198 29.12 5.19 -14.98
N LEU A 199 28.44 6.19 -14.44
CA LEU A 199 29.03 7.22 -13.58
C LEU A 199 29.65 6.61 -12.31
N PHE A 200 28.98 5.64 -11.69
CA PHE A 200 29.50 4.92 -10.54
C PHE A 200 30.77 4.14 -10.87
N ALA A 201 30.77 3.41 -11.99
CA ALA A 201 31.92 2.61 -12.40
C ALA A 201 33.16 3.48 -12.75
N ARG A 202 32.95 4.61 -13.43
CA ARG A 202 34.05 5.35 -14.08
C ARG A 202 34.39 6.71 -13.46
N ARG A 203 33.49 7.33 -12.67
CA ARG A 203 33.63 8.72 -12.20
C ARG A 203 33.45 8.93 -10.69
N ARG A 204 33.30 7.85 -9.90
CA ARG A 204 33.08 7.92 -8.44
C ARG A 204 34.20 8.61 -7.62
N GLN A 205 35.43 8.66 -8.15
CA GLN A 205 36.60 9.33 -7.52
C GLN A 205 36.97 10.66 -8.20
N SER A 206 36.11 11.21 -9.06
CA SER A 206 36.43 12.46 -9.77
C SER A 206 36.33 13.69 -8.85
N LYS A 207 36.93 14.81 -9.26
CA LYS A 207 36.82 16.10 -8.55
C LYS A 207 35.36 16.53 -8.31
N TYR A 208 34.44 16.10 -9.18
CA TYR A 208 33.00 16.39 -9.10
C TYR A 208 32.19 15.24 -8.48
N TRP A 209 32.83 14.42 -7.64
CA TRP A 209 32.17 13.29 -6.96
C TRP A 209 30.82 13.65 -6.27
N PRO A 210 30.58 14.84 -5.70
CA PRO A 210 29.30 15.14 -5.06
C PRO A 210 28.13 15.11 -6.05
N PHE A 211 28.32 15.65 -7.26
CA PHE A 211 27.29 15.62 -8.30
C PHE A 211 27.07 14.22 -8.87
N VAL A 212 28.16 13.42 -8.97
CA VAL A 212 28.08 12.01 -9.38
C VAL A 212 27.23 11.21 -8.40
N TRP A 213 27.50 11.33 -7.10
CA TRP A 213 26.73 10.66 -6.06
C TRP A 213 25.31 11.19 -5.92
N GLY A 214 25.11 12.50 -6.10
CA GLY A 214 23.78 13.11 -6.16
C GLY A 214 22.94 12.56 -7.31
N PHE A 215 23.51 12.42 -8.51
CA PHE A 215 22.84 11.83 -9.66
C PHE A 215 22.52 10.34 -9.45
N ILE A 216 23.45 9.57 -8.85
CA ILE A 216 23.21 8.16 -8.52
C ILE A 216 22.07 8.02 -7.52
N LEU A 217 22.04 8.86 -6.48
CA LEU A 217 20.96 8.87 -5.50
C LEU A 217 19.63 9.22 -6.16
N PHE A 218 19.60 10.26 -7.00
CA PHE A 218 18.42 10.63 -7.78
C PHE A 218 17.93 9.46 -8.66
N ALA A 219 18.80 8.82 -9.44
CA ALA A 219 18.41 7.72 -10.32
C ALA A 219 17.86 6.52 -9.54
N LEU A 220 18.45 6.21 -8.38
CA LEU A 220 17.94 5.15 -7.49
C LEU A 220 16.58 5.53 -6.90
N VAL A 221 16.41 6.76 -6.43
CA VAL A 221 15.12 7.23 -5.88
C VAL A 221 14.04 7.26 -6.95
N ALA A 222 14.32 7.82 -8.13
CA ALA A 222 13.40 7.82 -9.27
C ALA A 222 13.00 6.38 -9.64
N PHE A 223 13.93 5.43 -9.66
CA PHE A 223 13.59 4.04 -9.88
C PHE A 223 12.70 3.46 -8.76
N PHE A 224 13.08 3.55 -7.49
CA PHE A 224 12.37 2.87 -6.39
C PHE A 224 11.10 3.57 -5.89
N VAL A 225 11.00 4.88 -6.08
CA VAL A 225 9.91 5.71 -5.55
C VAL A 225 8.99 6.19 -6.66
N GLU A 226 9.47 6.36 -7.89
CA GLU A 226 8.66 6.89 -8.99
C GLU A 226 8.21 5.80 -9.96
N LEU A 227 9.08 4.84 -10.29
CA LEU A 227 8.75 3.75 -11.22
C LEU A 227 8.04 2.59 -10.51
N VAL A 228 8.61 2.13 -9.38
CA VAL A 228 8.15 0.89 -8.73
C VAL A 228 6.71 0.94 -8.18
N PRO A 229 6.18 2.05 -7.63
CA PRO A 229 4.78 2.08 -7.17
C PRO A 229 3.73 1.91 -8.27
N TYR A 230 4.11 2.06 -9.54
CA TYR A 230 3.21 2.01 -10.69
C TYR A 230 3.37 0.74 -11.53
N LEU A 231 4.12 -0.25 -11.03
CA LEU A 231 4.13 -1.59 -11.62
C LEU A 231 2.80 -2.28 -11.31
N PRO A 232 1.97 -2.61 -12.33
CA PRO A 232 0.75 -3.39 -12.10
C PRO A 232 1.13 -4.74 -11.47
N SER A 233 0.49 -5.03 -10.34
CA SER A 233 0.63 -6.22 -9.45
C SER A 233 2.02 -6.58 -8.87
N TYR A 234 3.14 -6.10 -9.43
CA TYR A 234 4.50 -6.56 -9.04
C TYR A 234 5.39 -5.52 -8.34
N GLY A 235 4.95 -4.26 -8.22
CA GLY A 235 5.77 -3.17 -7.67
C GLY A 235 6.28 -3.44 -6.24
N GLY A 236 5.41 -3.94 -5.37
CA GLY A 236 5.77 -4.28 -3.99
C GLY A 236 6.89 -5.32 -3.92
N TYR A 237 6.80 -6.40 -4.71
CA TYR A 237 7.76 -7.49 -4.68
C TYR A 237 9.16 -7.05 -5.11
N VAL A 238 9.27 -6.22 -6.15
CA VAL A 238 10.57 -5.69 -6.60
C VAL A 238 11.16 -4.76 -5.55
N ARG A 239 10.35 -3.85 -4.97
CA ARG A 239 10.79 -2.92 -3.92
C ARG A 239 11.35 -3.65 -2.71
N PHE A 240 10.56 -4.57 -2.15
CA PHE A 240 10.95 -5.29 -0.95
C PHE A 240 12.05 -6.32 -1.22
N GLY A 241 12.04 -6.98 -2.39
CA GLY A 241 13.08 -7.92 -2.81
C GLY A 241 14.45 -7.25 -2.89
N VAL A 242 14.55 -6.10 -3.57
CA VAL A 242 15.84 -5.37 -3.62
C VAL A 242 16.21 -4.80 -2.25
N GLY A 243 15.24 -4.29 -1.49
CA GLY A 243 15.47 -3.82 -0.12
C GLY A 243 16.08 -4.91 0.78
N ILE A 244 15.58 -6.15 0.69
CA ILE A 244 16.11 -7.31 1.42
C ILE A 244 17.55 -7.61 0.97
N ILE A 245 17.81 -7.67 -0.34
CA ILE A 245 19.15 -7.94 -0.88
C ILE A 245 20.15 -6.89 -0.39
N VAL A 246 19.81 -5.60 -0.51
CA VAL A 246 20.68 -4.50 -0.06
C VAL A 246 20.94 -4.60 1.43
N THR A 247 19.92 -4.88 2.25
CA THR A 247 20.06 -5.02 3.70
C THR A 247 20.97 -6.20 4.06
N VAL A 248 20.82 -7.34 3.39
CA VAL A 248 21.69 -8.52 3.62
C VAL A 248 23.14 -8.22 3.24
N LEU A 249 23.38 -7.56 2.10
CA LEU A 249 24.73 -7.22 1.64
C LEU A 249 25.40 -6.19 2.55
N VAL A 250 24.70 -5.10 2.88
CA VAL A 250 25.21 -4.05 3.76
C VAL A 250 25.42 -4.59 5.17
N GLY A 251 24.46 -5.38 5.68
CA GLY A 251 24.57 -6.04 6.98
C GLY A 251 25.76 -6.99 7.05
N ARG A 252 25.95 -7.84 6.03
CA ARG A 252 27.12 -8.74 5.95
C ARG A 252 28.43 -7.95 5.92
N TYR A 253 28.52 -6.91 5.11
CA TYR A 253 29.71 -6.07 5.03
C TYR A 253 30.01 -5.40 6.38
N ALA A 254 29.00 -4.83 7.04
CA ALA A 254 29.16 -4.20 8.34
C ALA A 254 29.61 -5.18 9.43
N ILE A 255 29.05 -6.40 9.45
CA ILE A 255 29.44 -7.45 10.40
C ILE A 255 30.89 -7.86 10.18
N ILE A 256 31.31 -8.10 8.93
CA ILE A 256 32.70 -8.47 8.62
C ILE A 256 33.65 -7.35 9.02
N ALA A 257 33.36 -6.11 8.63
CA ALA A 257 34.19 -4.95 8.96
C ALA A 257 34.31 -4.73 10.48
N LEU A 258 33.23 -4.93 11.24
CA LEU A 258 33.25 -4.83 12.70
C LEU A 258 34.09 -5.94 13.31
N ASN A 259 33.96 -7.17 12.83
CA ASN A 259 34.74 -8.31 13.31
C ASN A 259 36.24 -8.13 13.02
N ASP A 260 36.59 -7.68 11.82
CA ASP A 260 37.97 -7.39 11.45
C ASP A 260 38.56 -6.26 12.30
N TYR A 261 37.78 -5.21 12.57
CA TYR A 261 38.16 -4.12 13.46
C TYR A 261 38.44 -4.63 14.89
N LEU A 262 37.53 -5.43 15.46
CA LEU A 262 37.70 -6.02 16.80
C LEU A 262 38.89 -6.98 16.85
N ALA A 263 39.15 -7.75 15.80
CA ALA A 263 40.29 -8.63 15.71
C ALA A 263 41.62 -7.85 15.70
N GLN A 264 41.70 -6.77 14.92
CA GLN A 264 42.85 -5.87 14.91
C GLN A 264 43.08 -5.22 16.27
N GLN A 265 42.01 -4.81 16.95
CA GLN A 265 42.09 -4.22 18.29
C GLN A 265 42.65 -5.21 19.31
N ARG A 266 42.20 -6.47 19.31
CA ARG A 266 42.73 -7.53 20.18
C ARG A 266 44.22 -7.79 19.93
N LEU A 267 44.66 -7.77 18.68
CA LEU A 267 46.07 -7.92 18.32
C LEU A 267 46.91 -6.73 18.83
N GLN A 268 46.38 -5.51 18.76
CA GLN A 268 47.04 -4.32 19.31
C GLN A 268 47.13 -4.39 20.84
N GLU A 269 46.10 -4.91 21.53
CA GLU A 269 46.11 -5.11 22.98
C GLU A 269 47.14 -6.14 23.46
N ALA A 270 47.68 -6.99 22.57
CA ALA A 270 48.67 -8.03 22.90
C ALA A 270 50.14 -7.63 22.66
N GLN A 271 50.43 -6.52 21.97
CA GLN A 271 51.81 -6.15 21.58
C GLN A 271 52.61 -5.44 22.70
N PRO A 272 53.94 -5.38 22.72
CA PRO A 272 54.66 -4.60 23.74
C PRO A 272 54.39 -3.09 23.65
N ASN A 273 54.38 -2.40 24.80
CA ASN A 273 53.96 -0.99 24.96
C ASN A 273 54.70 0.03 24.08
N GLN A 274 55.96 -0.25 23.70
CA GLN A 274 56.78 0.66 22.89
C GLN A 274 56.33 0.67 21.42
N ALA A 275 56.16 -0.51 20.80
CA ALA A 275 55.72 -0.64 19.41
C ALA A 275 54.29 -0.11 19.16
N ARG A 276 53.44 -0.07 20.20
CA ARG A 276 52.08 0.50 20.11
C ARG A 276 52.06 2.02 20.04
N ARG A 277 53.06 2.72 20.59
CA ARG A 277 53.10 4.19 20.57
C ARG A 277 53.44 4.71 19.17
N ASP A 278 54.34 4.03 18.48
CA ASP A 278 54.85 4.45 17.16
C ASP A 278 53.83 4.24 16.03
N THR A 279 52.88 3.33 16.22
CA THR A 279 51.83 3.02 15.22
C THR A 279 50.60 3.93 15.34
N LEU A 280 50.46 4.67 16.45
CA LEU A 280 49.35 5.60 16.66
C LEU A 280 49.66 6.97 16.07
N SER A 281 48.78 7.46 15.18
CA SER A 281 48.89 8.84 14.70
C SER A 281 48.62 9.83 15.83
N TYR A 282 49.49 10.83 15.96
CA TYR A 282 49.39 11.92 16.96
C TYR A 282 47.97 12.51 17.09
N ASP A 283 47.33 12.84 15.97
CA ASP A 283 45.99 13.45 15.96
C ASP A 283 44.91 12.54 16.54
N ALA A 284 45.01 11.22 16.30
CA ALA A 284 44.06 10.25 16.84
C ALA A 284 44.25 10.06 18.34
N ALA A 285 45.50 10.06 18.81
CA ALA A 285 45.80 9.97 20.25
C ALA A 285 45.29 11.21 20.98
N LEU A 286 45.56 12.41 20.46
CA LEU A 286 45.11 13.66 21.07
C LEU A 286 43.58 13.78 21.10
N ALA A 287 42.89 13.41 20.01
CA ALA A 287 41.43 13.47 19.95
C ALA A 287 40.73 12.46 20.88
N ARG A 288 41.38 11.33 21.19
CA ARG A 288 40.88 10.35 22.16
C ARG A 288 41.12 10.82 23.60
N LEU A 289 42.30 11.37 23.87
CA LEU A 289 42.63 11.95 25.17
C LEU A 289 41.73 13.14 25.50
N ASP A 290 41.43 14.02 24.55
CA ASP A 290 40.50 15.14 24.76
C ASP A 290 39.08 14.68 25.19
N LYS A 291 38.70 13.45 24.82
CA LYS A 291 37.42 12.82 25.19
C LYS A 291 37.50 11.95 26.46
N GLY A 292 38.63 11.91 27.15
CA GLY A 292 38.82 11.03 28.31
C GLY A 292 38.93 9.54 27.95
N VAL A 293 39.36 9.22 26.73
CA VAL A 293 39.45 7.85 26.22
C VAL A 293 40.91 7.47 25.98
N CYS A 294 41.32 6.30 26.45
CA CYS A 294 42.66 5.77 26.22
C CYS A 294 42.92 5.56 24.71
N PRO A 295 44.00 6.12 24.15
CA PRO A 295 44.34 5.92 22.74
C PRO A 295 44.57 4.46 22.34
N GLY A 296 45.05 3.62 23.28
CA GLY A 296 45.37 2.21 23.02
C GLY A 296 44.16 1.28 23.09
N CYS A 297 43.45 1.25 24.23
CA CYS A 297 42.35 0.30 24.46
C CYS A 297 40.95 0.90 24.31
N GLU A 298 40.84 2.19 23.97
CA GLU A 298 39.57 2.90 23.76
C GLU A 298 38.59 2.86 24.95
N ARG A 299 39.08 2.52 26.14
CA ARG A 299 38.33 2.56 27.40
C ARG A 299 38.42 3.96 28.04
N PRO A 300 37.38 4.37 28.79
CA PRO A 300 37.43 5.63 29.53
C PRO A 300 38.58 5.61 30.56
N VAL A 301 39.28 6.74 30.69
CA VAL A 301 40.34 6.97 31.67
C VAL A 301 40.17 8.38 32.24
N ASP A 302 40.32 8.51 33.55
CA ASP A 302 40.34 9.84 34.17
C ASP A 302 41.67 10.54 33.92
N LEU A 303 41.69 11.49 32.98
CA LEU A 303 42.88 12.25 32.62
C LEU A 303 43.05 13.53 33.44
N LYS A 304 42.08 13.86 34.31
CA LYS A 304 42.14 15.02 35.20
C LYS A 304 42.94 14.70 36.46
N ASP A 305 43.09 13.42 36.79
CA ASP A 305 43.95 12.98 37.88
C ASP A 305 45.44 13.08 37.45
N PRO A 306 46.23 13.96 38.08
CA PRO A 306 47.65 14.11 37.77
C PRO A 306 48.50 12.89 38.15
N ALA A 307 47.97 11.96 38.96
CA ALA A 307 48.66 10.73 39.33
C ALA A 307 48.61 9.65 38.24
N ILE A 308 47.74 9.80 37.23
CA ILE A 308 47.53 8.79 36.18
C ILE A 308 48.38 9.11 34.95
N ASP A 309 49.62 8.60 34.95
CA ASP A 309 50.54 8.68 33.80
C ASP A 309 50.40 7.49 32.85
N PHE A 310 49.83 6.38 33.31
CA PHE A 310 49.62 5.16 32.53
C PHE A 310 48.16 4.72 32.58
N CYS A 311 47.67 4.15 31.48
CA CYS A 311 46.31 3.62 31.43
C CYS A 311 46.20 2.37 32.34
N PRO A 312 45.25 2.32 33.29
CA PRO A 312 45.08 1.18 34.19
C PRO A 312 44.56 -0.10 33.47
N HIS A 313 44.01 0.04 32.27
CA HIS A 313 43.45 -1.08 31.51
C HIS A 313 44.44 -1.77 30.58
N CYS A 314 45.42 -1.04 30.06
CA CYS A 314 46.34 -1.57 29.03
C CYS A 314 47.81 -1.18 29.23
N GLY A 315 48.14 -0.36 30.24
CA GLY A 315 49.51 0.00 30.58
C GLY A 315 50.22 0.96 29.60
N ILE A 316 49.52 1.51 28.60
CA ILE A 316 50.11 2.54 27.72
C ILE A 316 50.37 3.83 28.52
N GLY A 317 51.51 4.47 28.30
CA GLY A 317 51.80 5.76 28.94
C GLY A 317 51.10 6.89 28.20
N LEU A 318 50.28 7.61 28.95
CA LEU A 318 49.45 8.72 28.50
C LEU A 318 50.21 10.04 28.65
N TYR A 319 51.03 10.15 29.71
CA TYR A 319 51.86 11.31 30.00
C TYR A 319 53.30 10.90 30.30
N ASP A 320 54.24 11.75 29.91
CA ASP A 320 55.66 11.64 30.21
C ASP A 320 56.20 13.01 30.66
N HIS A 321 57.44 13.06 31.13
CA HIS A 321 58.07 14.32 31.56
C HIS A 321 59.08 14.77 30.52
N CYS A 322 59.12 16.08 30.24
CA CYS A 322 60.09 16.64 29.31
C CYS A 322 61.51 16.52 29.87
N HIS A 323 62.45 15.96 29.10
CA HIS A 323 63.84 15.83 29.53
C HIS A 323 64.56 17.18 29.73
N ALA A 324 64.10 18.26 29.10
CA ALA A 324 64.75 19.57 29.17
C ALA A 324 64.20 20.47 30.29
N CYS A 325 62.89 20.44 30.55
CA CYS A 325 62.24 21.32 31.53
C CYS A 325 61.42 20.58 32.61
N ASN A 326 61.44 19.25 32.60
CA ASN A 326 60.72 18.37 33.51
C ASN A 326 59.20 18.59 33.61
N THR A 327 58.59 19.32 32.66
CA THR A 327 57.14 19.51 32.64
C THR A 327 56.44 18.23 32.19
N ARG A 328 55.40 17.81 32.91
CA ARG A 328 54.50 16.72 32.52
C ARG A 328 53.79 17.07 31.22
N LYS A 329 54.02 16.32 30.16
CA LYS A 329 53.45 16.53 28.83
C LYS A 329 52.74 15.25 28.35
N ASN A 330 51.91 15.39 27.33
CA ASN A 330 51.31 14.24 26.65
C ASN A 330 52.43 13.42 25.97
N ALA A 331 52.46 12.11 26.26
CA ALA A 331 53.48 11.19 25.74
C ALA A 331 53.46 11.07 24.21
N PHE A 332 52.34 11.41 23.56
CA PHE A 332 52.19 11.39 22.11
C PHE A 332 52.59 12.71 21.42
N SER A 333 52.80 13.79 22.19
CA SER A 333 53.14 15.11 21.60
C SER A 333 54.56 15.15 21.03
N PRO A 334 54.73 15.50 19.73
CA PRO A 334 56.04 15.60 19.10
C PRO A 334 56.95 16.67 19.73
N TYR A 335 56.36 17.67 20.39
CA TYR A 335 57.07 18.77 21.04
C TYR A 335 56.52 19.01 22.45
N CYS A 336 57.39 19.46 23.36
CA CYS A 336 56.96 19.93 24.67
C CYS A 336 56.13 21.20 24.53
N HIS A 337 54.93 21.23 25.13
CA HIS A 337 54.06 22.40 25.14
C HIS A 337 54.62 23.57 25.96
N ALA A 338 55.54 23.31 26.91
CA ALA A 338 56.10 24.33 27.79
C ALA A 338 57.39 24.98 27.23
N CYS A 339 58.28 24.20 26.60
CA CYS A 339 59.59 24.70 26.15
C CYS A 339 59.88 24.46 24.65
N GLY A 340 58.96 23.85 23.91
CA GLY A 340 59.12 23.59 22.47
C GLY A 340 60.15 22.51 22.10
N THR A 341 60.88 21.95 23.07
CA THR A 341 61.89 20.91 22.83
C THR A 341 61.22 19.67 22.20
N PRO A 342 61.77 19.11 21.11
CA PRO A 342 61.21 17.90 20.50
C PRO A 342 61.23 16.73 21.50
N ALA A 343 60.22 15.87 21.41
CA ALA A 343 60.22 14.62 22.14
C ALA A 343 61.42 13.79 21.70
N LYS A 344 62.18 13.25 22.66
CA LYS A 344 63.30 12.36 22.36
C LYS A 344 62.70 11.10 21.72
N ALA A 345 63.13 10.76 20.51
CA ALA A 345 62.84 9.44 19.95
C ALA A 345 63.43 8.42 20.93
N ALA A 346 62.57 7.56 21.47
CA ALA A 346 62.98 6.45 22.32
C ALA A 346 63.52 5.32 21.45
#